data_AF-A0A3P3QRC7-F1
#
_entry.id   AF-A0A3P3QRC7-F1
#
_cell.length_a   1.000
_cell.length_b   1.000
_cell.length_c   1.000
_cell.angle_alpha   90.00
_cell.angle_beta   90.00
_cell.angle_gamma   90.00
#
_symmetry.space_group_name_H-M   'P 1'
#
loop_
_entity.id
_entity.type
_entity.pdbx_description
1 polymer ?
#
loop_
_entity_poly.entity_id
_entity_poly.type
_entity_poly.pdbx_seq_one_letter_code
_entity_poly.pdbx_strand_id
1 'polypeptide(L)' 'MKKNNQEFYKTWRLGFKYVLIVMLAVTAFRTLVSFMTGNGDSITLSSILLGILFLVVGTGLLTLFIAWYSTRGK' A
#
# COMPACT_ATOMS: atom_id res chain seq x y z
N MET A 1 12.21 27.80 -2.08
CA MET A 1 11.82 26.43 -2.52
C MET A 1 11.91 25.34 -1.44
N LYS A 2 12.75 25.43 -0.40
CA LYS A 2 12.92 24.34 0.61
C LYS A 2 11.74 24.11 1.58
N LYS A 3 10.98 25.15 1.95
CA LYS A 3 9.88 25.03 2.94
C LYS A 3 8.67 24.25 2.39
N ASN A 4 8.36 24.43 1.11
CA ASN A 4 7.21 23.78 0.45
C ASN A 4 7.42 22.26 0.26
N ASN A 5 8.67 21.83 0.03
CA ASN A 5 8.99 20.41 -0.14
C ASN A 5 8.83 19.61 1.16
N GLN A 6 9.07 20.22 2.33
CA GLN A 6 8.93 19.52 3.60
C GLN A 6 7.47 19.31 4.01
N GLU A 7 6.59 20.26 3.75
CA GLU A 7 5.15 20.10 4.00
C GLU A 7 4.53 19.09 3.06
N PHE A 8 4.89 19.12 1.77
CA PHE A 8 4.51 18.07 0.83
C PHE A 8 4.94 16.68 1.32
N TYR A 9 6.20 16.51 1.76
CA TYR A 9 6.70 15.22 2.23
C TYR A 9 5.97 14.72 3.48
N LYS A 10 5.62 15.63 4.41
CA LYS A 10 4.83 15.28 5.61
C LYS A 10 3.42 14.82 5.24
N THR A 11 2.71 15.61 4.44
CA THR A 11 1.34 15.31 4.02
C THR A 11 1.27 14.05 3.18
N TRP A 12 2.23 13.88 2.26
CA TRP A 12 2.36 12.71 1.43
C TRP A 12 2.70 11.44 2.24
N ARG A 13 3.61 11.53 3.23
CA ARG A 13 3.93 10.40 4.11
C ARG A 13 2.73 9.99 4.98
N LEU A 14 1.96 10.95 5.46
CA LEU A 14 0.72 10.70 6.20
C LEU A 14 -0.34 10.03 5.31
N GLY A 15 -0.61 10.61 4.13
CA GLY A 15 -1.55 10.05 3.16
C GLY A 15 -1.16 8.62 2.75
N PHE A 16 0.12 8.39 2.48
CA PHE A 16 0.63 7.07 2.13
C PHE A 16 0.43 6.07 3.26
N LYS A 17 0.73 6.44 4.51
CA LYS A 17 0.53 5.58 5.68
C LYS A 17 -0.94 5.15 5.82
N TYR A 18 -1.89 6.08 5.66
CA TYR A 18 -3.32 5.75 5.75
C TYR A 18 -3.78 4.84 4.61
N VAL A 19 -3.36 5.11 3.38
CA VAL A 19 -3.71 4.27 2.21
C VAL A 19 -3.17 2.85 2.39
N LEU A 20 -1.94 2.69 2.87
CA LEU A 20 -1.34 1.38 3.17
C LEU A 20 -2.11 0.63 4.25
N ILE A 21 -2.49 1.31 5.34
CA ILE A 21 -3.27 0.70 6.42
C ILE A 21 -4.63 0.23 5.91
N VAL A 22 -5.33 1.04 5.11
CA VAL A 22 -6.63 0.68 4.54
C VAL A 22 -6.48 -0.51 3.59
N MET A 23 -5.47 -0.51 2.72
CA MET A 23 -5.20 -1.63 1.81
C MET A 23 -4.90 -2.94 2.56
N LEU A 24 -4.10 -2.88 3.63
CA LEU A 24 -3.81 -4.03 4.47
C LEU A 24 -5.05 -4.52 5.21
N ALA A 25 -5.87 -3.61 5.75
CA ALA A 25 -7.11 -3.96 6.43
C ALA A 25 -8.12 -4.65 5.49
N VAL A 26 -8.28 -4.13 4.26
CA VAL A 26 -9.13 -4.74 3.23
C VAL A 26 -8.59 -6.11 2.81
N THR A 27 -7.28 -6.25 2.65
CA THR A 27 -6.65 -7.53 2.32
C THR A 27 -6.87 -8.55 3.42
N ALA A 28 -6.63 -8.16 4.68
CA ALA A 28 -6.84 -9.01 5.85
C ALA A 28 -8.32 -9.42 5.99
N PHE A 29 -9.25 -8.48 5.81
CA PHE A 29 -10.69 -8.75 5.82
C PHE A 29 -11.08 -9.75 4.73
N ARG A 30 -10.60 -9.55 3.49
CA ARG A 30 -10.85 -10.46 2.37
C ARG A 30 -10.30 -11.87 2.64
N THR A 31 -9.09 -11.98 3.20
CA THR A 31 -8.54 -13.28 3.57
C THR A 31 -9.37 -13.96 4.66
N LEU A 32 -9.81 -13.20 5.67
CA LEU A 32 -10.62 -13.71 6.78
C LEU A 32 -12.00 -14.20 6.29
N VAL A 33 -12.66 -13.44 5.42
CA VAL A 33 -13.92 -13.86 4.77
C VAL A 33 -13.70 -15.16 3.99
N SER A 34 -12.60 -15.26 3.23
CA SER A 34 -12.32 -16.46 2.44
C SER A 34 -12.05 -17.70 3.30
N PHE A 35 -11.44 -17.52 4.47
CA PHE A 35 -11.30 -18.57 5.49
C PHE A 35 -12.67 -18.99 6.05
N MET A 36 -13.56 -18.05 6.37
CA MET A 36 -14.90 -18.32 6.90
C MET A 36 -15.83 -19.01 5.88
N THR A 37 -15.71 -18.71 4.60
CA THR A 37 -16.56 -19.29 3.55
C THR A 37 -16.09 -20.66 3.06
N GLY A 38 -15.12 -21.29 3.74
CA GLY A 38 -14.63 -22.63 3.37
C GLY A 38 -13.72 -22.66 2.13
N ASN A 39 -13.40 -21.50 1.54
CA ASN A 39 -12.42 -21.39 0.44
C ASN A 39 -10.97 -21.36 0.95
N GLY A 40 -10.77 -21.43 2.28
CA GLY A 40 -9.48 -21.36 2.94
C GLY A 40 -8.49 -22.46 2.53
N ASP A 41 -8.98 -23.63 2.11
CA ASP A 41 -8.12 -24.76 1.71
C ASP A 41 -7.29 -24.47 0.45
N SER A 42 -7.77 -23.55 -0.39
CA SER A 42 -7.04 -23.09 -1.59
C SER A 42 -6.09 -21.92 -1.32
N ILE A 43 -6.25 -21.23 -0.18
CA ILE A 43 -5.46 -20.03 0.16
C ILE A 43 -4.28 -20.45 1.02
N THR A 44 -3.15 -20.73 0.37
CA THR A 44 -1.90 -21.01 1.07
C THR A 44 -1.37 -19.74 1.74
N LEU A 45 -0.80 -19.87 2.95
CA LEU A 45 -0.10 -18.79 3.66
C LEU A 45 0.92 -18.07 2.76
N SER A 46 1.62 -18.82 1.91
CA SER A 46 2.53 -18.28 0.91
C SER A 46 1.85 -17.32 -0.07
N SER A 47 0.63 -17.59 -0.51
CA SER A 47 -0.13 -16.71 -1.41
C SER A 47 -0.56 -15.40 -0.72
N ILE A 48 -0.87 -15.46 0.58
CA ILE A 48 -1.18 -14.27 1.38
C ILE A 48 0.08 -13.39 1.53
N LEU A 49 1.22 -14.00 1.88
CA LEU A 49 2.49 -13.32 1.98
C LEU A 49 2.91 -12.68 0.65
N LEU A 50 2.72 -13.39 -0.46
CA LEU A 50 3.01 -12.88 -1.80
C LEU A 50 2.10 -11.71 -2.17
N GLY A 51 0.81 -11.79 -1.83
CA GLY A 51 -0.15 -10.71 -2.03
C GLY A 51 0.23 -9.46 -1.24
N ILE A 52 0.59 -9.61 0.04
CA ILE A 52 1.08 -8.51 0.88
C ILE A 52 2.37 -7.91 0.30
N LEU A 53 3.29 -8.75 -0.15
CA LEU A 53 4.55 -8.31 -0.76
C LEU A 53 4.28 -7.45 -2.01
N PHE A 54 3.44 -7.93 -2.93
CA PHE A 54 3.05 -7.17 -4.12
C PHE A 54 2.36 -5.86 -3.75
N LEU A 55 1.52 -5.87 -2.71
CA LEU A 55 0.84 -4.67 -2.24
C LEU A 55 1.86 -3.64 -1.74
N VAL A 56 2.79 -4.04 -0.87
CA VAL A 56 3.83 -3.16 -0.30
C VAL A 56 4.79 -2.66 -1.37
N VAL A 57 5.29 -3.53 -2.25
CA VAL A 57 6.20 -3.15 -3.33
C VAL A 57 5.51 -2.26 -4.35
N GLY A 58 4.30 -2.61 -4.77
CA GLY A 58 3.51 -1.84 -5.73
C GLY A 58 3.14 -0.46 -5.20
N THR A 59 2.64 -0.38 -3.97
CA THR A 59 2.37 0.93 -3.32
C THR A 59 3.66 1.73 -3.14
N GLY A 60 4.78 1.12 -2.77
CA GLY A 60 6.09 1.79 -2.68
C GLY A 60 6.58 2.37 -4.02
N LEU A 61 6.49 1.60 -5.10
CA LEU A 61 6.88 2.04 -6.45
C LEU A 61 6.00 3.18 -6.97
N LEU A 62 4.68 3.07 -6.80
CA LEU A 62 3.72 4.09 -7.21
C LEU A 62 3.95 5.41 -6.47
N THR A 63 4.37 5.29 -5.21
CA THR A 63 4.70 6.39 -4.32
C THR A 63 6.00 7.07 -4.77
N LEU A 64 7.06 6.30 -5.03
CA LEU A 64 8.28 6.83 -5.66
C LEU A 64 8.01 7.52 -7.00
N PHE A 65 7.12 6.95 -7.82
CA PHE A 65 6.72 7.54 -9.10
C PHE A 65 6.02 8.89 -8.93
N ILE A 66 5.07 9.01 -7.99
CA ILE A 66 4.40 10.28 -7.67
C ILE A 66 5.41 11.31 -7.16
N ALA A 67 6.33 10.92 -6.28
CA ALA A 67 7.36 11.81 -5.77
C ALA A 67 8.30 12.29 -6.88
N TRP A 68 8.70 11.40 -7.79
CA TRP A 68 9.51 11.74 -8.97
C TRP A 68 8.77 12.67 -9.93
N TYR A 69 7.50 12.38 -10.24
CA TYR A 69 6.68 13.23 -11.11
C TYR A 69 6.47 14.62 -10.50
N SER A 70 6.17 14.69 -9.20
CA SER A 70 5.99 15.96 -8.48
C SER A 70 7.27 16.79 -8.41
N THR A 71 8.45 16.17 -8.50
CA THR A 71 9.74 16.87 -8.46
C THR A 71 10.25 17.30 -9.84
N ARG A 72 9.83 16.62 -10.92
CA ARG A 72 10.18 16.99 -12.32
C ARG A 72 9.08 17.74 -13.08
N GLY A 73 7.84 17.72 -12.63
CA GLY A 73 6.70 18.41 -13.26
C GLY A 73 6.66 19.92 -13.01
N LYS A 74 7.81 20.56 -12.76
CA LYS A 74 7.99 22.00 -12.67
C LYS A 74 9.13 22.44 -13.57
#